data_AF-D4AWI8-F1
#
_entry.id   AF-D4AWI8-F1
#
_cell.length_a   1.000
_cell.length_b   1.000
_cell.length_c   1.000
_cell.angle_alpha   90.00
_cell.angle_beta   90.00
_cell.angle_gamma   90.00
#
_symmetry.space_group_name_H-M   'P 1'
#
loop_
_entity.id
_entity.type
_entity.pdbx_description
1 polymer ?
#
loop_
_entity_poly.entity_id
_entity_poly.type
_entity_poly.pdbx_seq_one_letter_code
_entity_poly.pdbx_strand_id
1 'polypeptide(L)'
;MESCVFGARYQLKVNNELTKTETKENFELHVKAEYNGIADVSGDVSVKKSSEYKAYRQTRENQVYVRGGTDASRVELSTSQPDNNPEEYRKTFNEWAQTLNNSNTASLVNIRVDSIGNSLRKSGNPDYEPAARKLIDALGYISALRVIQGQISVESFGTTEHPEYTCSLHNVPGMQLKYISAGSGNLSPVNQEPTSLKLRLQANPTPSSEPDVIVPQSGTSAWANVQVTTPQEASVVHLEKPTSKGWYSLVLDLQPGGPKVQSTVDDKQTTRDIPVDSLAISGTYGT
;
A
#
# COMPACT_ATOMS: atom_id res chain seq x y z
N MET A 1 -28.39 3.04 -5.30
CA MET A 1 -29.14 4.09 -4.60
C MET A 1 -28.10 5.05 -4.09
N GLU A 2 -28.00 6.21 -4.72
CA GLU A 2 -27.16 7.31 -4.27
C GLU A 2 -27.83 7.88 -3.02
N SER A 3 -27.10 8.01 -1.92
CA SER A 3 -27.71 8.49 -0.68
C SER A 3 -26.68 9.20 0.19
N CYS A 4 -27.08 10.36 0.70
CA CYS A 4 -26.37 11.08 1.74
C CYS A 4 -27.12 10.89 3.05
N VAL A 5 -26.42 10.44 4.10
CA VAL A 5 -26.98 10.33 5.44
C VAL A 5 -26.50 11.53 6.24
N PHE A 6 -27.46 12.31 6.73
CA PHE A 6 -27.21 13.40 7.67
C PHE A 6 -27.56 12.94 9.08
N GLY A 7 -26.72 13.29 10.03
CA GLY A 7 -26.86 12.90 11.42
C GLY A 7 -25.56 13.17 12.17
N ALA A 8 -25.22 12.30 13.11
CA ALA A 8 -23.92 12.36 13.75
C ALA A 8 -23.27 10.99 13.81
N ARG A 9 -21.94 11.01 13.88
CA ARG A 9 -21.11 9.83 13.77
C ARG A 9 -19.93 9.92 14.70
N TYR A 10 -19.82 8.92 15.53
CA TYR A 10 -18.64 8.61 16.32
C TYR A 10 -17.82 7.56 15.55
N GLN A 11 -16.51 7.77 15.42
CA GLN A 11 -15.59 6.82 14.80
C GLN A 11 -14.33 6.70 15.64
N LEU A 12 -14.06 5.50 16.13
CA LEU A 12 -12.77 5.14 16.69
C LEU A 12 -11.91 4.52 15.59
N LYS A 13 -10.78 5.16 15.31
CA LYS A 13 -9.69 4.61 14.49
C LYS A 13 -8.63 4.07 15.43
N VAL A 14 -8.23 2.82 15.21
CA VAL A 14 -7.12 2.20 15.93
C VAL A 14 -6.06 1.77 14.91
N ASN A 15 -4.83 2.18 15.15
CA ASN A 15 -3.66 1.60 14.49
C ASN A 15 -2.94 0.74 15.54
N ASN A 16 -2.53 -0.46 15.17
CA ASN A 16 -1.70 -1.29 16.03
C ASN A 16 -0.69 -2.02 15.16
N GLU A 17 0.55 -2.11 15.62
CA GLU A 17 1.55 -2.95 14.98
C GLU A 17 1.21 -4.40 15.32
N LEU A 18 0.66 -5.13 14.33
CA LEU A 18 0.33 -6.54 14.50
C LEU A 18 1.59 -7.31 14.90
N THR A 19 1.58 -7.84 16.12
CA THR A 19 2.61 -8.77 16.57
C THR A 19 2.44 -10.11 15.83
N LYS A 20 3.51 -10.92 15.73
CA LYS A 20 3.47 -12.25 15.08
C LYS A 20 2.39 -13.19 15.64
N THR A 21 1.85 -12.88 16.82
CA THR A 21 0.89 -13.70 17.57
C THR A 21 -0.55 -13.17 17.53
N GLU A 22 -0.79 -11.95 17.03
CA GLU A 22 -2.15 -11.37 17.00
C GLU A 22 -2.85 -11.68 15.68
N THR A 23 -3.90 -12.51 15.73
CA THR A 23 -4.79 -12.78 14.59
C THR A 23 -5.73 -11.60 14.35
N LYS A 24 -6.19 -11.41 13.11
CA LYS A 24 -7.19 -10.41 12.74
C LYS A 24 -8.46 -10.51 13.60
N GLU A 25 -8.93 -11.72 13.89
CA GLU A 25 -10.13 -11.98 14.69
C GLU A 25 -9.96 -11.46 16.13
N ASN A 26 -8.81 -11.73 16.76
CA ASN A 26 -8.48 -11.21 18.09
C ASN A 26 -8.38 -9.69 18.10
N PHE A 27 -7.75 -9.10 17.08
CA PHE A 27 -7.71 -7.64 16.95
C PHE A 27 -9.11 -7.03 16.81
N GLU A 28 -10.00 -7.63 16.02
CA GLU A 28 -11.40 -7.20 15.89
C GLU A 28 -12.16 -7.32 17.23
N LEU A 29 -11.90 -8.37 18.01
CA LEU A 29 -12.48 -8.53 19.35
C LEU A 29 -12.01 -7.42 20.30
N HIS A 30 -10.72 -7.08 20.28
CA HIS A 30 -10.17 -5.98 21.07
C HIS A 30 -10.82 -4.64 20.70
N VAL A 31 -10.94 -4.33 19.40
CA VAL A 31 -11.59 -3.10 18.93
C VAL A 31 -13.08 -3.06 19.33
N LYS A 32 -13.81 -4.17 19.19
CA LYS A 32 -15.23 -4.25 19.63
C LYS A 32 -15.37 -4.04 21.14
N ALA A 33 -14.44 -4.59 21.93
CA ALA A 33 -14.44 -4.39 23.37
C ALA A 33 -14.27 -2.90 23.72
N GLU A 34 -13.49 -2.13 22.98
CA GLU A 34 -13.42 -0.67 23.21
C GLU A 34 -14.75 0.04 22.99
N TYR A 35 -15.46 -0.30 21.90
CA TYR A 35 -16.79 0.26 21.62
C TYR A 35 -17.82 -0.07 22.70
N ASN A 36 -17.69 -1.25 23.34
CA ASN A 36 -18.59 -1.73 24.39
C ASN A 36 -18.58 -0.85 25.67
N GLY A 37 -17.65 0.11 25.80
CA GLY A 37 -17.66 1.13 26.87
C GLY A 37 -18.34 2.46 26.50
N ILE A 38 -18.67 2.66 25.23
CA ILE A 38 -19.04 3.97 24.66
C ILE A 38 -20.49 3.96 24.20
N ALA A 39 -20.90 2.90 23.50
CA ALA A 39 -22.26 2.65 23.09
C ALA A 39 -22.64 1.21 23.48
N ASP A 40 -23.95 0.90 23.51
CA ASP A 40 -24.47 -0.46 23.72
C ASP A 40 -24.17 -1.38 22.51
N VAL A 41 -22.90 -1.50 22.14
CA VAL A 41 -22.39 -2.37 21.09
C VAL A 41 -22.17 -3.75 21.69
N SER A 42 -22.65 -4.78 21.00
CA SER A 42 -22.42 -6.18 21.35
C SER A 42 -20.92 -6.50 21.32
N GLY A 43 -20.33 -6.54 22.51
CA GLY A 43 -18.93 -6.89 22.75
C GLY A 43 -18.84 -7.72 24.03
N ASP A 44 -17.99 -8.73 24.04
CA ASP A 44 -17.76 -9.51 25.24
C ASP A 44 -16.92 -8.69 26.24
N VAL A 45 -17.56 -8.27 27.33
CA VAL A 45 -16.95 -7.48 28.42
C VAL A 45 -15.76 -8.23 29.04
N SER A 46 -15.73 -9.57 28.95
CA SER A 46 -14.66 -10.40 29.47
C SER A 46 -13.32 -10.15 28.77
N VAL A 47 -13.35 -9.73 27.49
CA VAL A 47 -12.16 -9.40 26.70
C VAL A 47 -11.34 -8.31 27.38
N LYS A 48 -11.99 -7.30 27.99
CA LYS A 48 -11.29 -6.20 28.70
C LYS A 48 -10.45 -6.67 29.90
N LYS A 49 -10.74 -7.87 30.44
CA LYS A 49 -10.04 -8.44 31.59
C LYS A 49 -8.82 -9.28 31.19
N SER A 50 -8.71 -9.66 29.91
CA SER A 50 -7.64 -10.50 29.38
C SER A 50 -6.27 -9.79 29.41
N SER A 51 -5.20 -10.57 29.48
CA SER A 51 -3.81 -10.08 29.36
C SER A 51 -3.52 -9.53 27.97
N GLU A 52 -4.11 -10.17 26.96
CA GLU A 52 -3.98 -9.87 25.54
C GLU A 52 -4.56 -8.49 25.23
N TYR A 53 -5.74 -8.17 25.77
CA TYR A 53 -6.32 -6.84 25.63
C TYR A 53 -5.46 -5.76 26.31
N LYS A 54 -4.86 -6.06 27.47
CA LYS A 54 -3.95 -5.11 28.14
C LYS A 54 -2.71 -4.83 27.29
N ALA A 55 -2.13 -5.86 26.67
CA ALA A 55 -0.99 -5.72 25.77
C ALA A 55 -1.37 -4.92 24.52
N TYR A 56 -2.47 -5.27 23.88
CA TYR A 56 -3.06 -4.52 22.76
C TYR A 56 -3.21 -3.03 23.08
N ARG A 57 -3.68 -2.68 24.29
CA ARG A 57 -3.81 -1.26 24.68
C ARG A 57 -2.50 -0.51 24.81
N GLN A 58 -1.41 -1.19 25.15
CA GLN A 58 -0.12 -0.55 25.34
C GLN A 58 0.56 -0.23 24.00
N THR A 59 0.26 -1.00 22.96
CA THR A 59 0.90 -0.87 21.65
C THR A 59 0.08 -0.10 20.63
N ARG A 60 -1.24 0.00 20.85
CA ARG A 60 -2.13 0.69 19.91
C ARG A 60 -1.98 2.21 19.98
N GLU A 61 -2.13 2.84 18.82
CA GLU A 61 -2.46 4.25 18.69
C GLU A 61 -3.94 4.38 18.36
N ASN A 62 -4.62 5.37 18.92
CA ASN A 62 -6.02 5.61 18.60
C ASN A 62 -6.33 7.07 18.30
N GLN A 63 -7.39 7.27 17.53
CA GLN A 63 -7.91 8.58 17.16
C GLN A 63 -9.42 8.49 17.12
N VAL A 64 -10.08 9.41 17.82
CA VAL A 64 -11.54 9.53 17.82
C VAL A 64 -11.95 10.66 16.91
N TYR A 65 -12.84 10.37 15.97
CA TYR A 65 -13.46 11.36 15.10
C TYR A 65 -14.95 11.43 15.41
N VAL A 66 -15.39 12.62 15.81
CA VAL A 66 -16.80 12.90 16.06
C VAL A 66 -17.29 13.92 15.05
N ARG A 67 -18.38 13.60 14.34
CA ARG A 67 -19.05 14.47 13.35
C ARG A 67 -20.50 14.69 13.77
N GLY A 68 -21.01 15.91 13.60
CA GLY A 68 -22.33 16.31 14.11
C GLY A 68 -22.37 16.48 15.62
N GLY A 69 -23.52 16.93 16.13
CA GLY A 69 -23.68 17.32 17.53
C GLY A 69 -23.12 18.72 17.84
N THR A 70 -23.09 19.11 19.12
CA THR A 70 -22.55 20.41 19.55
C THR A 70 -21.02 20.44 19.60
N ASP A 71 -20.42 21.61 19.39
CA ASP A 71 -18.96 21.75 19.33
C ASP A 71 -18.25 21.34 20.64
N ALA A 72 -18.82 21.65 21.80
CA ALA A 72 -18.19 21.36 23.10
C ALA A 72 -18.04 19.84 23.36
N SER A 73 -19.14 19.10 23.24
CA SER A 73 -19.14 17.64 23.45
C SER A 73 -18.36 16.89 22.36
N ARG A 74 -18.37 17.40 21.12
CA ARG A 74 -17.56 16.88 20.01
C ARG A 74 -16.06 17.00 20.27
N VAL A 75 -15.62 18.17 20.73
CA VAL A 75 -14.20 18.42 21.04
C VAL A 75 -13.76 17.54 22.18
N GLU A 76 -14.55 17.46 23.26
CA GLU A 76 -14.24 16.64 24.42
C GLU A 76 -14.13 15.15 24.08
N LEU A 77 -15.06 14.60 23.29
CA LEU A 77 -14.99 13.19 22.87
C LEU A 77 -13.79 12.88 21.95
N SER A 78 -13.34 13.88 21.18
CA SER A 78 -12.23 13.72 20.23
C SER A 78 -10.86 13.83 20.89
N THR A 79 -10.75 14.53 22.02
CA THR A 79 -9.49 14.71 22.78
C THR A 79 -9.37 13.76 23.96
N SER A 80 -10.49 13.25 24.47
CA SER A 80 -10.53 12.33 25.60
C SER A 80 -10.39 10.87 25.18
N GLN A 81 -9.91 10.05 26.10
CA GLN A 81 -9.73 8.61 25.91
C GLN A 81 -10.85 7.83 26.61
N PRO A 82 -11.58 6.93 25.92
CA PRO A 82 -12.70 6.17 26.49
C PRO A 82 -12.38 5.41 27.78
N ASP A 83 -11.13 4.97 27.91
CA ASP A 83 -10.69 4.12 29.02
C ASP A 83 -10.10 4.89 30.21
N ASN A 84 -9.79 6.19 30.08
CA ASN A 84 -9.17 6.97 31.17
C ASN A 84 -10.19 7.35 32.25
N ASN A 85 -11.39 7.75 31.82
CA ASN A 85 -12.53 7.95 32.70
C ASN A 85 -13.81 7.44 32.00
N PRO A 86 -14.09 6.13 32.09
CA PRO A 86 -15.16 5.50 31.32
C PRO A 86 -16.56 6.05 31.65
N GLU A 87 -16.79 6.43 32.90
CA GLU A 87 -18.09 6.94 33.35
C GLU A 87 -18.35 8.35 32.80
N GLU A 88 -17.36 9.23 32.89
CA GLU A 88 -17.42 10.58 32.34
C GLU A 88 -17.49 10.53 30.81
N TYR A 89 -16.65 9.72 30.17
CA TYR A 89 -16.67 9.58 28.71
C TYR A 89 -18.04 9.09 28.19
N ARG A 90 -18.64 8.10 28.86
CA ARG A 90 -19.98 7.62 28.52
C ARG A 90 -21.05 8.69 28.74
N LYS A 91 -20.92 9.49 29.80
CA LYS A 91 -21.82 10.62 30.05
C LYS A 91 -21.71 11.66 28.92
N THR A 92 -20.51 12.09 28.57
CA THR A 92 -20.25 13.03 27.46
C THR A 92 -20.76 12.47 26.13
N PHE A 93 -20.58 11.16 25.89
CA PHE A 93 -21.13 10.50 24.70
C PHE A 93 -22.66 10.54 24.66
N ASN A 94 -23.32 10.25 25.77
CA ASN A 94 -24.79 10.29 25.86
C ASN A 94 -25.33 11.72 25.69
N GLU A 95 -24.67 12.72 26.29
CA GLU A 95 -25.02 14.13 26.12
C GLU A 95 -24.87 14.56 24.66
N TRP A 96 -23.74 14.20 24.02
CA TRP A 96 -23.54 14.41 22.60
C TRP A 96 -24.65 13.74 21.75
N ALA A 97 -24.98 12.49 22.03
CA ALA A 97 -26.02 11.75 21.31
C ALA A 97 -27.42 12.39 21.47
N GLN A 98 -27.71 12.99 22.63
CA GLN A 98 -28.96 13.72 22.85
C GLN A 98 -29.05 15.03 22.08
N THR A 99 -27.92 15.66 21.73
CA THR A 99 -27.92 16.89 20.93
C THR A 99 -28.50 16.69 19.52
N LEU A 100 -28.53 15.44 19.04
CA LEU A 100 -29.02 15.05 17.72
C LEU A 100 -30.53 15.20 17.54
N ASN A 101 -31.27 15.34 18.64
CA ASN A 101 -32.68 15.70 18.62
C ASN A 101 -32.90 17.12 18.06
N ASN A 102 -31.85 17.94 17.95
CA ASN A 102 -31.88 19.25 17.32
C ASN A 102 -31.38 19.15 15.87
N SER A 103 -32.26 19.45 14.90
CA SER A 103 -31.97 19.38 13.45
C SER A 103 -30.77 20.22 13.02
N ASN A 104 -30.41 21.26 13.77
CA ASN A 104 -29.30 22.16 13.45
C ASN A 104 -27.92 21.57 13.79
N THR A 105 -27.87 20.38 14.38
CA THR A 105 -26.60 19.71 14.75
C THR A 105 -26.25 18.54 13.83
N ALA A 106 -27.08 18.27 12.83
CA ALA A 106 -26.84 17.20 11.86
C ALA A 106 -25.71 17.58 10.88
N SER A 107 -24.82 16.63 10.61
CA SER A 107 -23.72 16.72 9.65
C SER A 107 -23.81 15.59 8.61
N LEU A 108 -23.16 15.75 7.46
CA LEU A 108 -23.03 14.67 6.48
C LEU A 108 -22.10 13.59 7.04
N VAL A 109 -22.64 12.42 7.37
CA VAL A 109 -21.93 11.34 8.08
C VAL A 109 -21.63 10.13 7.21
N ASN A 110 -22.39 9.95 6.12
CA ASN A 110 -22.16 8.88 5.17
C ASN A 110 -22.59 9.30 3.77
N ILE A 111 -21.81 8.89 2.78
CA ILE A 111 -22.11 9.12 1.36
C ILE A 111 -22.03 7.76 0.69
N ARG A 112 -23.11 7.36 0.04
CA ARG A 112 -23.12 6.25 -0.90
C ARG A 112 -23.15 6.82 -2.30
N VAL A 113 -22.04 6.65 -3.01
CA VAL A 113 -21.91 7.03 -4.42
C VAL A 113 -22.16 5.83 -5.30
N ASP A 114 -22.62 6.09 -6.52
CA ASP A 114 -22.64 5.11 -7.60
C ASP A 114 -21.60 5.51 -8.65
N SER A 115 -21.18 4.56 -9.51
CA SER A 115 -20.23 4.88 -10.57
C SER A 115 -20.93 5.66 -11.69
N ILE A 116 -20.22 6.59 -12.32
CA ILE A 116 -20.74 7.37 -13.46
C ILE A 116 -21.27 6.45 -14.57
N GLY A 117 -20.57 5.34 -14.83
CA GLY A 117 -21.02 4.34 -15.80
C GLY A 117 -22.34 3.67 -15.40
N ASN A 118 -22.57 3.38 -14.12
CA ASN A 118 -23.87 2.88 -13.64
C ASN A 118 -24.98 3.93 -13.78
N SER A 119 -24.68 5.21 -13.52
CA SER A 119 -25.66 6.29 -13.69
C SER A 119 -26.06 6.44 -15.17
N LEU A 120 -25.09 6.35 -16.11
CA LEU A 120 -25.37 6.35 -17.55
C LEU A 120 -26.22 5.17 -17.99
N ARG A 121 -25.92 3.96 -17.51
CA ARG A 121 -26.72 2.75 -17.80
C ARG A 121 -28.16 2.87 -17.27
N LYS A 122 -28.34 3.48 -16.10
CA LYS A 122 -29.66 3.68 -15.47
C LYS A 122 -30.51 4.76 -16.14
N SER A 123 -29.93 5.59 -17.02
CA SER A 123 -30.67 6.64 -17.73
C SER A 123 -31.78 6.11 -18.65
N GLY A 124 -31.71 4.83 -19.04
CA GLY A 124 -32.64 4.23 -19.99
C GLY A 124 -32.41 4.65 -21.45
N ASN A 125 -31.42 5.50 -21.75
CA ASN A 125 -31.07 5.87 -23.11
C ASN A 125 -30.15 4.81 -23.73
N PRO A 126 -30.57 4.11 -24.81
CA PRO A 126 -29.77 3.06 -25.44
C PRO A 126 -28.44 3.57 -26.02
N ASP A 127 -28.33 4.85 -26.38
CA ASP A 127 -27.11 5.45 -26.93
C ASP A 127 -25.99 5.53 -25.88
N TYR A 128 -26.34 5.52 -24.60
CA TYR A 128 -25.37 5.61 -23.50
C TYR A 128 -24.85 4.24 -23.06
N GLU A 129 -25.50 3.15 -23.45
CA GLU A 129 -25.11 1.79 -23.02
C GLU A 129 -23.68 1.40 -23.44
N PRO A 130 -23.21 1.69 -24.66
CA PRO A 130 -21.82 1.41 -25.04
C PRO A 130 -20.81 2.24 -24.24
N ALA A 131 -21.10 3.53 -23.99
CA ALA A 131 -20.23 4.41 -23.22
C ALA A 131 -20.20 4.03 -21.73
N ALA A 132 -21.36 3.68 -21.17
CA ALA A 132 -21.51 3.20 -19.81
C ALA A 132 -20.66 1.95 -19.54
N ARG A 133 -20.74 0.95 -20.42
CA ARG A 133 -19.92 -0.28 -20.32
C ARG A 133 -18.43 0.03 -20.35
N LYS A 134 -17.96 0.81 -21.33
CA LYS A 134 -16.54 1.21 -21.42
C LYS A 134 -16.05 1.93 -20.16
N LEU A 135 -16.88 2.80 -19.57
CA LEU A 135 -16.53 3.51 -18.34
C LEU A 135 -16.48 2.60 -17.11
N ILE A 136 -17.42 1.65 -16.99
CA ILE A 136 -17.41 0.66 -15.89
C ILE A 136 -16.14 -0.18 -15.98
N ASP A 137 -15.81 -0.69 -17.18
CA ASP A 137 -14.63 -1.52 -17.38
C ASP A 137 -13.34 -0.73 -17.11
N ALA A 138 -13.23 0.50 -17.61
CA ALA A 138 -12.06 1.35 -17.38
C ALA A 138 -11.88 1.74 -15.91
N LEU A 139 -12.95 2.09 -15.20
CA LEU A 139 -12.88 2.38 -13.77
C LEU A 139 -12.56 1.12 -12.96
N GLY A 140 -13.11 -0.03 -13.35
CA GLY A 140 -12.77 -1.32 -12.78
C GLY A 140 -11.27 -1.60 -12.91
N TYR A 141 -10.74 -1.44 -14.13
CA TYR A 141 -9.31 -1.58 -14.41
C TYR A 141 -8.44 -0.65 -13.56
N ILE A 142 -8.75 0.66 -13.52
CA ILE A 142 -7.99 1.64 -12.73
C ILE A 142 -8.04 1.31 -11.24
N SER A 143 -9.21 0.90 -10.72
CA SER A 143 -9.36 0.53 -9.31
C SER A 143 -8.61 -0.75 -8.93
N ALA A 144 -8.30 -1.60 -9.90
CA ALA A 144 -7.54 -2.83 -9.72
C ALA A 144 -6.03 -2.62 -9.87
N LEU A 145 -5.58 -1.41 -10.23
CA LEU A 145 -4.15 -1.10 -10.25
C LEU A 145 -3.59 -1.14 -8.82
N ARG A 146 -2.48 -1.85 -8.68
CA ARG A 146 -1.74 -2.02 -7.44
C ARG A 146 -0.44 -1.26 -7.55
N VAL A 147 -0.03 -0.68 -6.43
CA VAL A 147 1.29 -0.08 -6.27
C VAL A 147 2.10 -1.00 -5.37
N ILE A 148 3.23 -1.46 -5.88
CA ILE A 148 4.11 -2.40 -5.22
C ILE A 148 5.49 -1.77 -5.12
N GLN A 149 6.08 -1.74 -3.93
CA GLN A 149 7.42 -1.18 -3.71
C GLN A 149 8.41 -2.30 -3.46
N GLY A 150 9.61 -2.14 -4.00
CA GLY A 150 10.62 -3.16 -3.93
C GLY A 150 12.03 -2.66 -4.13
N GLN A 151 12.96 -3.61 -4.33
CA GLN A 151 14.38 -3.37 -4.51
C GLN A 151 14.87 -4.04 -5.78
N ILE A 152 15.71 -3.33 -6.52
CA ILE A 152 16.52 -3.87 -7.60
C ILE A 152 17.95 -3.94 -7.10
N SER A 153 18.49 -5.15 -6.97
CA SER A 153 19.88 -5.37 -6.56
C SER A 153 20.71 -5.87 -7.73
N VAL A 154 21.90 -5.30 -7.90
CA VAL A 154 22.89 -5.63 -8.92
C VAL A 154 24.17 -6.06 -8.22
N GLU A 155 24.70 -7.20 -8.60
CA GLU A 155 26.07 -7.61 -8.27
C GLU A 155 26.90 -7.67 -9.54
N SER A 156 28.17 -7.26 -9.49
CA SER A 156 29.11 -7.34 -10.61
C SER A 156 30.41 -7.99 -10.16
N PHE A 157 30.81 -9.05 -10.86
CA PHE A 157 32.13 -9.67 -10.71
C PHE A 157 32.93 -9.58 -12.02
N GLY A 158 34.21 -9.26 -11.90
CA GLY A 158 35.11 -9.01 -13.04
C GLY A 158 34.99 -7.60 -13.64
N THR A 159 35.72 -7.38 -14.73
CA THR A 159 35.72 -6.10 -15.47
C THR A 159 34.50 -6.01 -16.38
N THR A 160 33.61 -5.06 -16.08
CA THR A 160 32.43 -4.74 -16.91
C THR A 160 32.64 -3.43 -17.62
N GLU A 161 32.34 -3.37 -18.91
CA GLU A 161 32.29 -2.11 -19.66
C GLU A 161 30.83 -1.66 -19.76
N HIS A 162 30.52 -0.42 -19.37
CA HIS A 162 29.17 0.16 -19.42
C HIS A 162 28.09 -0.64 -18.65
N PRO A 163 28.14 -0.68 -17.30
CA PRO A 163 27.22 -1.47 -16.48
C PRO A 163 25.83 -0.81 -16.38
N GLU A 164 25.10 -0.77 -17.50
CA GLU A 164 23.75 -0.24 -17.62
C GLU A 164 22.71 -1.37 -17.74
N TYR A 165 21.65 -1.30 -16.95
CA TYR A 165 20.60 -2.30 -16.84
C TYR A 165 19.29 -1.69 -17.28
N THR A 166 18.51 -2.40 -18.09
CA THR A 166 17.19 -1.94 -18.50
C THR A 166 16.13 -2.85 -17.88
N CYS A 167 15.23 -2.25 -17.12
CA CYS A 167 14.05 -2.90 -16.59
C CYS A 167 12.84 -2.33 -17.33
N SER A 168 12.02 -3.17 -17.97
CA SER A 168 10.87 -2.72 -18.72
C SER A 168 9.60 -3.51 -18.37
N LEU A 169 8.45 -2.86 -18.51
CA LEU A 169 7.13 -3.46 -18.31
C LEU A 169 6.47 -3.65 -19.67
N HIS A 170 5.98 -4.86 -19.94
CA HIS A 170 5.32 -5.14 -21.21
C HIS A 170 3.86 -4.69 -21.21
N ASN A 171 3.58 -3.66 -22.02
CA ASN A 171 2.35 -3.35 -22.77
C ASN A 171 0.99 -3.62 -22.11
N VAL A 172 0.82 -3.23 -20.84
CA VAL A 172 -0.53 -3.01 -20.28
C VAL A 172 -0.72 -1.54 -19.91
N PRO A 173 -1.81 -0.87 -20.35
CA PRO A 173 -2.05 0.54 -20.06
C PRO A 173 -1.98 0.89 -18.56
N GLY A 174 -1.38 2.01 -18.20
CA GLY A 174 -1.33 2.46 -16.80
C GLY A 174 -0.27 1.77 -15.93
N MET A 175 0.56 0.89 -16.51
CA MET A 175 1.74 0.39 -15.85
C MET A 175 2.79 1.48 -15.64
N GLN A 176 3.48 1.43 -14.50
CA GLN A 176 4.58 2.33 -14.23
C GLN A 176 5.73 1.63 -13.51
N LEU A 177 6.97 1.90 -13.91
CA LEU A 177 8.18 1.57 -13.17
C LEU A 177 8.87 2.87 -12.75
N LYS A 178 9.12 3.02 -11.45
CA LYS A 178 9.66 4.25 -10.89
C LYS A 178 10.83 3.96 -9.97
N TYR A 179 11.93 4.70 -10.15
CA TYR A 179 13.01 4.76 -9.18
C TYR A 179 12.59 5.60 -7.97
N ILE A 180 12.82 5.11 -6.75
CA ILE A 180 12.52 5.82 -5.51
C ILE A 180 13.79 6.44 -4.94
N SER A 181 14.80 5.62 -4.65
CA SER A 181 16.02 6.04 -3.99
C SER A 181 17.14 5.03 -4.16
N ALA A 182 18.38 5.49 -3.98
CA ALA A 182 19.52 4.60 -3.87
C ALA A 182 19.47 3.91 -2.52
N GLY A 183 19.89 2.65 -2.49
CA GLY A 183 20.07 1.88 -1.27
C GLY A 183 21.51 1.91 -0.81
N SER A 184 22.23 0.83 -1.12
CA SER A 184 23.69 0.70 -0.92
C SER A 184 24.37 0.54 -2.26
N GLY A 185 25.62 0.98 -2.38
CA GLY A 185 26.34 1.07 -3.66
C GLY A 185 25.77 2.15 -4.58
N ASN A 186 26.53 2.57 -5.59
CA ASN A 186 26.15 3.69 -6.45
C ASN A 186 25.29 3.22 -7.64
N LEU A 187 24.05 2.75 -7.39
CA LEU A 187 23.10 2.43 -8.47
C LEU A 187 22.18 3.64 -8.72
N SER A 188 22.29 4.26 -9.90
CA SER A 188 21.55 5.49 -10.23
C SER A 188 20.77 5.36 -11.55
N PRO A 189 19.60 6.01 -11.69
CA PRO A 189 18.88 6.05 -12.95
C PRO A 189 19.64 6.88 -13.99
N VAL A 190 19.78 6.33 -15.20
CA VAL A 190 20.29 7.02 -16.40
C VAL A 190 19.14 7.58 -17.22
N ASN A 191 18.07 6.80 -17.35
CA ASN A 191 16.86 7.21 -18.04
C ASN A 191 15.65 6.54 -17.36
N GLN A 192 14.51 7.24 -17.35
CA GLN A 192 13.27 6.72 -16.82
C GLN A 192 12.09 7.17 -17.70
N GLU A 193 11.42 6.18 -18.27
CA GLU A 193 10.13 6.29 -18.95
C GLU A 193 9.06 5.60 -18.11
N PRO A 194 7.75 5.83 -18.37
CA PRO A 194 6.69 5.20 -17.59
C PRO A 194 6.86 3.69 -17.45
N THR A 195 7.21 2.98 -18.52
CA THR A 195 7.34 1.52 -18.52
C THR A 195 8.79 1.04 -18.62
N SER A 196 9.78 1.92 -18.51
CA SER A 196 11.20 1.56 -18.67
C SER A 196 12.09 2.32 -17.70
N LEU A 197 12.94 1.61 -16.97
CA LEU A 197 13.91 2.17 -16.05
C LEU A 197 15.29 1.66 -16.43
N LYS A 198 16.15 2.59 -16.83
CA LYS A 198 17.55 2.31 -17.12
C LYS A 198 18.40 2.72 -15.93
N LEU A 199 19.09 1.77 -15.32
CA LEU A 199 19.94 1.95 -14.15
C LEU A 199 21.41 1.78 -14.53
N ARG A 200 22.32 2.52 -13.89
CA ARG A 200 23.76 2.37 -14.06
C ARG A 200 24.44 2.19 -12.73
N LEU A 201 25.27 1.14 -12.65
CA LEU A 201 26.15 0.91 -11.51
C LEU A 201 27.38 1.79 -11.66
N GLN A 202 27.54 2.81 -10.82
CA GLN A 202 28.73 3.64 -10.82
C GLN A 202 29.83 2.94 -10.02
N ALA A 203 31.01 2.80 -10.64
CA ALA A 203 32.22 2.43 -9.93
C ALA A 203 32.84 3.67 -9.27
N ASN A 204 33.63 3.48 -8.21
CA ASN A 204 34.69 4.44 -7.93
C ASN A 204 35.64 4.43 -9.15
N PRO A 205 35.97 5.59 -9.75
CA PRO A 205 36.75 5.62 -10.98
C PRO A 205 38.10 4.92 -10.75
N THR A 206 38.26 3.75 -11.36
CA THR A 206 39.59 3.23 -11.62
C THR A 206 40.07 3.99 -12.86
N PRO A 207 41.27 4.60 -12.87
CA PRO A 207 41.75 5.34 -14.04
C PRO A 207 41.95 4.35 -15.20
N SER A 208 40.91 4.16 -16.01
CA SER A 208 40.99 3.53 -17.31
C SER A 208 41.43 4.60 -18.32
N SER A 209 42.17 4.18 -19.34
CA SER A 209 42.72 5.04 -20.40
C SER A 209 41.66 5.59 -21.36
N GLU A 210 40.38 5.34 -21.11
CA GLU A 210 39.26 5.78 -21.95
C GLU A 210 38.22 6.52 -21.09
N PRO A 211 37.89 7.79 -21.40
CA PRO A 211 37.10 8.67 -20.53
C PRO A 211 35.65 8.23 -20.30
N ASP A 212 35.13 7.26 -21.06
CA ASP A 212 33.74 6.79 -20.98
C ASP A 212 33.58 5.37 -20.41
N VAL A 213 34.68 4.68 -20.08
CA VAL A 213 34.61 3.28 -19.61
C VAL A 213 34.63 3.20 -18.09
N ILE A 214 33.44 3.06 -17.49
CA ILE A 214 33.27 2.77 -16.06
C ILE A 214 33.48 1.27 -15.83
N VAL A 215 34.59 0.92 -15.17
CA VAL A 215 34.92 -0.46 -14.79
C VAL A 215 34.62 -0.66 -13.30
N PRO A 216 33.52 -1.35 -12.92
CA PRO A 216 33.30 -1.74 -11.53
C PRO A 216 34.40 -2.71 -11.08
N GLN A 217 34.84 -2.56 -9.83
CA GLN A 217 35.75 -3.51 -9.21
C GLN A 217 35.03 -4.84 -8.98
N SER A 218 35.75 -5.96 -9.10
CA SER A 218 35.19 -7.29 -8.85
C SER A 218 34.59 -7.35 -7.43
N GLY A 219 33.34 -7.80 -7.31
CA GLY A 219 32.61 -7.87 -6.04
C GLY A 219 31.83 -6.61 -5.67
N THR A 220 31.57 -5.71 -6.64
CA THR A 220 30.71 -4.53 -6.39
C THR A 220 29.25 -4.97 -6.35
N SER A 221 28.57 -4.73 -5.22
CA SER A 221 27.12 -4.87 -5.09
C SER A 221 26.48 -3.49 -4.89
N ALA A 222 25.34 -3.27 -5.52
CA ALA A 222 24.52 -2.10 -5.29
C ALA A 222 23.03 -2.43 -5.42
N TRP A 223 22.17 -1.64 -4.78
CA TRP A 223 20.74 -1.79 -4.92
C TRP A 223 20.01 -0.46 -4.87
N ALA A 224 18.83 -0.42 -5.47
CA ALA A 224 17.95 0.74 -5.53
C ALA A 224 16.52 0.35 -5.17
N ASN A 225 15.81 1.23 -4.47
CA ASN A 225 14.39 1.08 -4.24
C ASN A 225 13.61 1.49 -5.49
N VAL A 226 12.62 0.69 -5.86
CA VAL A 226 11.73 0.91 -7.01
C VAL A 226 10.27 0.74 -6.62
N GLN A 227 9.39 1.30 -7.45
CA GLN A 227 7.95 1.16 -7.35
C GLN A 227 7.41 0.68 -8.69
N VAL A 228 6.54 -0.32 -8.65
CA VAL A 228 5.81 -0.86 -9.80
C VAL A 228 4.32 -0.58 -9.61
N THR A 229 3.70 0.07 -10.60
CA THR A 229 2.25 0.17 -10.73
C THR A 229 1.80 -0.85 -11.78
N THR A 230 0.86 -1.72 -11.42
CA THR A 230 0.50 -2.89 -12.23
C THR A 230 -0.96 -3.31 -12.00
N PRO A 231 -1.70 -3.81 -13.00
CA PRO A 231 -3.01 -4.42 -12.78
C PRO A 231 -2.91 -5.71 -11.95
N GLN A 232 -4.06 -6.25 -11.55
CA GLN A 232 -4.15 -7.54 -10.84
C GLN A 232 -3.83 -8.76 -11.73
N GLU A 233 -3.84 -8.62 -13.05
CA GLU A 233 -3.49 -9.68 -13.99
C GLU A 233 -1.97 -9.80 -14.19
N ALA A 234 -1.55 -11.00 -14.61
CA ALA A 234 -0.16 -11.40 -14.81
C ALA A 234 0.58 -10.43 -15.71
N SER A 235 1.25 -9.51 -15.05
CA SER A 235 2.11 -8.53 -15.68
C SER A 235 3.52 -9.09 -15.74
N VAL A 236 4.35 -8.67 -16.69
CA VAL A 236 5.71 -9.20 -16.81
C VAL A 236 6.70 -8.04 -16.73
N VAL A 237 7.63 -8.13 -15.77
CA VAL A 237 8.82 -7.28 -15.75
C VAL A 237 9.89 -7.95 -16.59
N HIS A 238 10.24 -7.33 -17.70
CA HIS A 238 11.33 -7.73 -18.56
C HIS A 238 12.62 -7.07 -18.11
N LEU A 239 13.61 -7.90 -17.83
CA LEU A 239 14.93 -7.47 -17.38
C LEU A 239 15.95 -7.79 -18.46
N GLU A 240 16.72 -6.79 -18.87
CA GLU A 240 17.81 -6.90 -19.83
C GLU A 240 19.12 -6.43 -19.19
N LYS A 241 20.15 -7.28 -19.27
CA LYS A 241 21.51 -6.97 -18.77
C LYS A 241 22.35 -6.32 -19.87
N PRO A 242 23.44 -5.60 -19.53
CA PRO A 242 24.37 -5.08 -20.54
C PRO A 242 25.05 -6.21 -21.33
N THR A 243 25.43 -5.91 -22.58
CA THR A 243 25.99 -6.85 -23.57
C THR A 243 27.47 -7.19 -23.35
N SER A 244 28.14 -6.56 -22.38
CA SER A 244 29.57 -6.73 -22.11
C SER A 244 29.87 -7.93 -21.18
N LYS A 245 31.14 -8.33 -21.09
CA LYS A 245 31.62 -9.47 -20.30
C LYS A 245 31.48 -9.19 -18.79
N GLY A 246 30.99 -10.17 -18.00
CA GLY A 246 30.93 -10.12 -16.54
C GLY A 246 29.80 -10.98 -15.94
N TRP A 247 29.89 -11.27 -14.63
CA TRP A 247 28.85 -11.95 -13.85
C TRP A 247 27.91 -10.94 -13.23
N TYR A 248 26.59 -11.19 -13.32
CA TYR A 248 25.59 -10.34 -12.69
C TYR A 248 24.43 -11.12 -12.10
N SER A 249 23.91 -10.63 -10.98
CA SER A 249 22.65 -11.06 -10.39
C SER A 249 21.75 -9.82 -10.28
N LEU A 250 20.55 -9.91 -10.83
CA LEU A 250 19.53 -8.87 -10.75
C LEU A 250 18.33 -9.38 -9.94
N VAL A 251 18.12 -8.86 -8.74
CA VAL A 251 17.02 -9.28 -7.85
C VAL A 251 15.97 -8.19 -7.76
N LEU A 252 14.72 -8.50 -8.10
CA LEU A 252 13.56 -7.65 -7.88
C LEU A 252 12.75 -8.15 -6.68
N ASP A 253 12.99 -7.59 -5.49
CA ASP A 253 12.23 -7.94 -4.27
C ASP A 253 11.10 -6.94 -4.06
N LEU A 254 9.84 -7.33 -4.25
CA LEU A 254 8.69 -6.43 -4.30
C LEU A 254 7.93 -6.24 -2.96
N GLN A 255 8.48 -6.57 -1.78
CA GLN A 255 7.77 -6.33 -0.52
C GLN A 255 8.62 -5.98 0.72
N PRO A 256 8.12 -5.04 1.57
CA PRO A 256 8.27 -5.14 3.01
C PRO A 256 7.18 -6.05 3.59
N GLY A 257 7.52 -7.30 3.93
CA GLY A 257 6.71 -8.13 4.83
C GLY A 257 5.77 -9.19 4.24
N GLY A 258 5.87 -9.56 2.96
CA GLY A 258 5.25 -10.81 2.46
C GLY A 258 6.25 -11.67 1.65
N PRO A 259 5.79 -12.62 0.79
CA PRO A 259 6.69 -13.57 0.15
C PRO A 259 7.72 -12.86 -0.73
N LYS A 260 9.00 -12.96 -0.34
CA LYS A 260 10.14 -12.49 -1.13
C LYS A 260 10.15 -13.21 -2.45
N VAL A 261 10.03 -12.48 -3.55
CA VAL A 261 10.34 -13.07 -4.86
C VAL A 261 11.74 -12.65 -5.24
N GLN A 262 12.66 -13.56 -4.96
CA GLN A 262 14.02 -13.44 -5.43
C GLN A 262 14.10 -14.08 -6.81
N SER A 263 14.17 -13.25 -7.85
CA SER A 263 14.60 -13.70 -9.16
C SER A 263 16.07 -13.37 -9.30
N THR A 264 16.92 -14.32 -9.71
CA THR A 264 18.33 -14.09 -10.02
C THR A 264 18.56 -14.44 -11.48
N VAL A 265 19.04 -13.50 -12.27
CA VAL A 265 19.54 -13.76 -13.63
C VAL A 265 20.97 -14.29 -13.50
N ASP A 266 21.30 -15.40 -14.16
CA ASP A 266 22.65 -15.98 -14.23
C ASP A 266 23.26 -15.73 -15.63
N ASP A 267 24.58 -15.79 -15.73
CA ASP A 267 25.48 -15.50 -16.87
C ASP A 267 24.95 -15.83 -18.26
N LYS A 268 24.22 -16.93 -18.40
CA LYS A 268 23.76 -17.50 -19.66
C LYS A 268 22.48 -16.85 -20.20
N GLN A 269 21.82 -15.98 -19.41
CA GLN A 269 20.57 -15.33 -19.79
C GLN A 269 20.80 -13.82 -19.97
N THR A 270 20.62 -13.33 -21.19
CA THR A 270 20.71 -11.89 -21.53
C THR A 270 19.43 -11.14 -21.21
N THR A 271 18.31 -11.85 -21.19
CA THR A 271 16.97 -11.32 -20.89
C THR A 271 16.21 -12.27 -19.99
N ARG A 272 15.26 -11.73 -19.21
CA ARG A 272 14.33 -12.55 -18.41
C ARG A 272 12.98 -11.85 -18.21
N ASP A 273 11.93 -12.63 -18.35
CA ASP A 273 10.56 -12.25 -18.02
C ASP A 273 10.22 -12.70 -16.59
N ILE A 274 9.78 -11.77 -15.75
CA ILE A 274 9.33 -12.06 -14.38
C ILE A 274 7.82 -11.81 -14.30
N PRO A 275 6.99 -12.85 -14.13
CA PRO A 275 5.57 -12.67 -13.89
C PRO A 275 5.33 -11.99 -12.54
N VAL A 276 4.53 -10.94 -12.54
CA VAL A 276 4.12 -10.13 -11.40
C VAL A 276 3.10 -10.86 -10.53
N ASP A 277 2.31 -11.78 -11.11
CA ASP A 277 1.31 -12.56 -10.36
C ASP A 277 1.95 -13.62 -9.45
N SER A 278 3.11 -14.17 -9.84
CA SER A 278 3.93 -14.98 -8.91
C SER A 278 4.52 -14.16 -7.75
N LEU A 279 4.42 -12.83 -7.79
CA LEU A 279 4.82 -11.89 -6.73
C LEU A 279 3.68 -11.62 -5.73
N ALA A 280 2.46 -12.10 -5.99
CA ALA A 280 1.29 -11.92 -5.13
C ALA A 280 0.74 -13.23 -4.56
N ILE A 281 1.20 -14.40 -5.02
CA ILE A 281 0.66 -15.72 -4.65
C ILE A 281 1.67 -16.50 -3.80
N SER A 282 1.68 -16.20 -2.52
CA SER A 282 1.60 -17.22 -1.44
C SER A 282 1.47 -16.48 -0.12
N GLY A 283 0.24 -16.06 0.18
CA GLY A 283 -0.22 -15.96 1.56
C GLY A 283 -0.34 -17.36 2.16
N THR A 284 0.75 -18.13 2.20
CA THR A 284 0.90 -19.19 3.18
C THR A 284 1.23 -18.48 4.48
N TYR A 285 0.18 -18.17 5.23
CA TYR A 285 0.28 -18.04 6.68
C TYR A 285 1.04 -19.28 7.17
N GLY A 286 2.25 -19.06 7.70
CA GLY A 286 3.00 -20.13 8.33
C GLY A 286 2.13 -20.80 9.39
N THR A 287 2.06 -22.13 9.32
CA THR A 287 1.57 -23.01 10.37
C THR A 287 2.23 -22.73 11.71
#